data_AF-A0A4Q6GQI5-F1
#
_entry.id   AF-A0A4Q6GQI5-F1
#
_cell.length_a   1.000
_cell.length_b   1.000
_cell.length_c   1.000
_cell.angle_alpha   90.00
_cell.angle_beta   90.00
_cell.angle_gamma   90.00
#
_symmetry.space_group_name_H-M   'P 1'
#
loop_
_entity.id
_entity.type
_entity.pdbx_description
1 polymer ?
#
loop_
_entity_poly.entity_id
_entity_poly.type
_entity_poly.pdbx_seq_one_letter_code
_entity_poly.pdbx_strand_id
1 'polypeptide(L)'
;NESADRNFHLAIARATGNSAMVGVIEYLWSQRGSLWHKLKEHFQTEELRQQTLIDHRNIFAAIASHDVAGARTAMRAHLDRVTRTFSRG
;
A
#
# COMPACT_ATOMS: atom_id res chain seq x y z
N ASN A 1 -1.92 12.11 2.88
CA ASN A 1 -1.72 10.76 3.45
C ASN A 1 -0.69 9.88 2.73
N GLU A 2 0.10 10.36 1.76
CA GLU A 2 1.14 9.51 1.13
C GLU A 2 2.26 9.12 2.08
N SER A 3 2.66 10.03 2.97
CA SER A 3 3.62 9.71 4.02
C SER A 3 3.12 8.58 4.91
N ALA A 4 1.83 8.57 5.24
CA ALA A 4 1.21 7.51 6.05
C ALA A 4 1.17 6.17 5.31
N ASP A 5 0.81 6.17 4.02
CA ASP A 5 0.82 4.98 3.15
C ASP A 5 2.24 4.39 3.01
N ARG A 6 3.22 5.25 2.71
CA ARG A 6 4.65 4.89 2.67
C ARG A 6 5.10 4.26 3.98
N ASN A 7 4.82 4.93 5.10
CA ASN A 7 5.25 4.49 6.41
C ASN A 7 4.62 3.15 6.79
N PHE A 8 3.36 2.90 6.40
CA PHE A 8 2.70 1.63 6.60
C PHE A 8 3.43 0.49 5.89
N HIS A 9 3.71 0.64 4.59
CA HIS A 9 4.45 -0.38 3.83
C HIS A 9 5.89 -0.58 4.35
N LEU A 10 6.57 0.49 4.72
CA LEU A 10 7.91 0.41 5.32
C LEU A 10 7.90 -0.25 6.70
N ALA A 11 6.85 -0.05 7.50
CA ALA A 11 6.71 -0.71 8.79
C ALA A 11 6.58 -2.23 8.63
N ILE A 12 5.77 -2.68 7.66
CA ILE A 12 5.65 -4.11 7.33
C ILE A 12 7.00 -4.66 6.87
N ALA A 13 7.70 -3.96 5.97
CA ALA A 13 9.01 -4.40 5.50
C ALA A 13 10.03 -4.50 6.64
N ARG A 14 10.08 -3.51 7.54
CA ARG A 14 10.96 -3.51 8.72
C ARG A 14 10.63 -4.64 9.69
N ALA A 15 9.35 -4.99 9.84
CA ALA A 15 8.92 -6.10 10.70
C ALA A 15 9.45 -7.48 10.23
N THR A 16 9.86 -7.61 8.96
CA THR A 16 10.49 -8.85 8.46
C THR A 16 11.93 -9.05 8.95
N GLY A 17 12.57 -8.02 9.51
CA GLY A 17 14.00 -8.04 9.86
C GLY A 17 14.94 -8.06 8.63
N ASN A 18 14.41 -8.01 7.41
CA ASN A 18 15.18 -8.07 6.18
C ASN A 18 15.44 -6.67 5.62
N SER A 19 16.67 -6.17 5.78
CA SER A 19 17.07 -4.84 5.30
C SER A 19 17.00 -4.70 3.78
N ALA A 20 17.22 -5.77 3.02
CA ALA A 20 17.07 -5.75 1.57
C ALA A 20 15.61 -5.50 1.16
N MET A 21 14.64 -6.08 1.89
CA MET A 21 13.22 -5.83 1.65
C MET A 21 12.85 -4.35 1.88
N VAL A 22 13.39 -3.73 2.93
CA VAL A 22 13.21 -2.30 3.17
C VAL A 22 13.74 -1.48 2.00
N GLY A 23 14.95 -1.79 1.52
CA GLY A 23 15.56 -1.11 0.36
C GLY A 23 14.73 -1.25 -0.92
N VAL A 24 14.16 -2.43 -1.18
CA VAL A 24 13.26 -2.65 -2.34
C VAL A 24 12.02 -1.76 -2.24
N ILE A 25 11.37 -1.71 -1.07
CA ILE A 25 10.16 -0.89 -0.90
C ILE A 25 10.48 0.61 -1.02
N GLU A 26 11.59 1.06 -0.47
CA GLU A 26 12.03 2.46 -0.61
C GLU A 26 12.31 2.83 -2.07
N TYR A 27 12.99 1.94 -2.81
CA TYR A 27 13.25 2.11 -4.24
C TYR A 27 11.95 2.14 -5.05
N LEU A 28 11.05 1.19 -4.85
CA LEU A 28 9.77 1.16 -5.57
C LEU A 28 8.92 2.41 -5.27
N TRP A 29 9.02 2.94 -4.05
CA TRP A 29 8.34 4.18 -3.69
C TRP A 29 8.92 5.40 -4.41
N SER A 30 10.25 5.51 -4.52
CA SER A 30 10.89 6.63 -5.22
C SER A 30 10.59 6.64 -6.72
N GLN A 31 10.43 5.45 -7.31
CA GLN A 31 10.06 5.30 -8.73
C GLN A 31 8.62 5.72 -9.06
N ARG A 32 7.74 5.90 -8.06
CA ARG A 32 6.37 6.36 -8.33
C ARG A 32 6.31 7.75 -8.97
N GLY A 33 7.34 8.59 -8.80
CA GLY A 33 7.63 9.73 -9.68
C GLY A 33 6.49 10.72 -9.97
N SER A 34 6.65 11.51 -11.04
CA SER A 34 5.70 12.55 -11.46
C SER A 34 4.38 11.99 -12.01
N LEU A 35 4.40 10.77 -12.55
CA LEU A 35 3.22 10.09 -13.08
C LEU A 35 2.20 9.78 -11.97
N TRP A 36 2.66 9.32 -10.81
CA TRP A 36 1.81 9.10 -9.65
C TRP A 36 1.19 10.40 -9.14
N HIS A 37 1.95 11.50 -9.17
CA HIS A 37 1.46 12.82 -8.75
C HIS A 37 0.30 13.30 -9.64
N LYS A 38 0.41 13.14 -10.96
CA LYS A 38 -0.65 13.51 -11.91
C LYS A 38 -1.89 12.63 -11.78
N LEU A 39 -1.71 11.31 -11.64
CA LEU A 39 -2.83 10.39 -11.40
C LEU A 39 -3.56 10.73 -10.09
N LYS A 40 -2.83 11.15 -9.07
CA LYS A 40 -3.40 11.53 -7.78
C LYS A 40 -4.31 12.76 -7.85
N GLU A 41 -3.93 13.78 -8.61
CA GLU A 41 -4.75 14.99 -8.81
C GLU A 41 -6.13 14.65 -9.39
N HIS A 42 -6.21 13.60 -10.22
CA HIS A 42 -7.47 13.17 -10.82
C HIS A 42 -8.26 12.16 -9.98
N PHE A 43 -7.62 11.36 -9.12
CA PHE A 43 -8.26 10.19 -8.49
C PHE A 43 -8.28 10.18 -6.95
N GLN A 44 -7.85 11.22 -6.22
CA GLN A 44 -7.96 11.24 -4.75
C GLN A 44 -9.28 11.81 -4.24
N THR A 45 -10.36 11.05 -4.42
CA THR A 45 -11.60 11.30 -3.69
C THR A 45 -11.49 10.83 -2.23
N GLU A 46 -12.26 11.46 -1.35
CA GLU A 46 -12.34 11.08 0.07
C GLU A 46 -12.76 9.61 0.24
N GLU A 47 -13.63 9.11 -0.63
CA GLU A 47 -14.09 7.72 -0.63
C GLU A 47 -12.94 6.73 -0.87
N LEU A 48 -12.08 7.00 -1.85
CA LEU A 48 -10.91 6.16 -2.12
C LEU A 48 -9.91 6.16 -0.96
N ARG A 49 -9.80 7.30 -0.25
CA ARG A 49 -8.99 7.40 0.96
C ARG A 49 -9.53 6.51 2.08
N GLN A 50 -10.84 6.51 2.32
CA GLN A 50 -11.47 5.65 3.32
C GLN A 50 -11.30 4.18 2.96
N GLN A 51 -11.46 3.83 1.68
CA GLN A 51 -11.26 2.46 1.22
C GLN A 51 -9.83 1.96 1.44
N THR A 52 -8.82 2.80 1.17
CA THR A 52 -7.41 2.47 1.47
C THR A 52 -7.17 2.26 2.96
N LEU A 53 -7.80 3.04 3.84
CA LEU A 53 -7.70 2.81 5.28
C LEU A 53 -8.31 1.48 5.72
N ILE A 54 -9.44 1.08 5.11
CA ILE A 54 -10.07 -0.22 5.37
C ILE A 54 -9.12 -1.35 4.94
N ASP A 55 -8.54 -1.25 3.74
CA ASP A 55 -7.58 -2.24 3.25
C ASP A 55 -6.39 -2.40 4.20
N HIS A 56 -5.81 -1.29 4.67
CA HIS A 56 -4.68 -1.33 5.60
C HIS A 56 -5.03 -1.97 6.92
N ARG A 57 -6.23 -1.71 7.45
CA ARG A 57 -6.73 -2.36 8.67
C ARG A 57 -6.86 -3.87 8.49
N ASN A 58 -7.35 -4.33 7.34
CA ASN A 58 -7.46 -5.75 7.03
C ASN A 58 -6.09 -6.43 6.93
N ILE A 59 -5.14 -5.78 6.25
CA ILE A 59 -3.75 -6.26 6.17
C ILE A 59 -3.14 -6.34 7.57
N PHE A 60 -3.27 -5.28 8.36
CA PHE A 60 -2.74 -5.22 9.72
C PHE A 60 -3.35 -6.31 10.61
N ALA A 61 -4.67 -6.50 10.57
CA ALA A 61 -5.36 -7.51 11.36
C ALA A 61 -4.84 -8.93 11.04
N ALA A 62 -4.67 -9.26 9.75
CA ALA A 62 -4.14 -10.56 9.34
C ALA A 62 -2.66 -10.76 9.77
N ILE A 63 -1.84 -9.71 9.68
CA ILE A 63 -0.46 -9.75 10.18
C ILE A 63 -0.45 -9.95 11.71
N ALA A 64 -1.27 -9.20 12.44
CA ALA A 64 -1.34 -9.25 13.90
C ALA A 64 -1.86 -10.61 14.41
N SER A 65 -2.74 -11.28 13.65
CA SER A 65 -3.19 -12.63 13.94
C SER A 65 -2.24 -13.73 13.43
N HIS A 66 -1.07 -13.36 12.91
CA HIS A 66 -0.11 -14.28 12.29
C HIS A 66 -0.69 -15.12 11.12
N ASP A 67 -1.75 -14.62 10.48
CA ASP A 67 -2.34 -15.27 9.31
C ASP A 67 -1.59 -14.85 8.04
N VAL A 68 -0.57 -15.64 7.68
CA VAL A 68 0.26 -15.42 6.50
C VAL A 68 -0.57 -15.43 5.21
N ALA A 69 -1.51 -16.36 5.08
CA ALA A 69 -2.34 -16.48 3.89
C ALA A 69 -3.31 -15.31 3.76
N GLY A 70 -3.94 -14.91 4.87
CA GLY A 70 -4.80 -13.74 4.96
C GLY A 70 -4.05 -12.45 4.66
N ALA A 71 -2.87 -12.24 5.22
CA ALA A 71 -2.05 -11.05 4.98
C ALA A 71 -1.67 -10.92 3.50
N ARG A 72 -1.26 -12.03 2.88
CA ARG A 72 -0.93 -12.08 1.45
C ARG A 72 -2.15 -11.76 0.58
N THR A 73 -3.30 -12.34 0.90
CA THR A 73 -4.55 -12.13 0.18
C THR A 73 -5.03 -10.69 0.31
N ALA A 74 -4.98 -10.12 1.52
CA ALA A 74 -5.38 -8.74 1.78
C ALA A 74 -4.48 -7.74 1.05
N MET A 75 -3.15 -7.95 1.06
CA MET A 75 -2.21 -7.09 0.33
C MET A 75 -2.43 -7.17 -1.19
N ARG A 76 -2.69 -8.37 -1.72
CA ARG A 76 -3.02 -8.55 -3.14
C ARG A 76 -4.29 -7.78 -3.51
N ALA A 77 -5.37 -7.95 -2.73
CA ALA A 77 -6.64 -7.28 -2.97
C ALA A 77 -6.50 -5.75 -2.90
N HIS A 78 -5.72 -5.24 -1.94
CA HIS A 78 -5.38 -3.83 -1.82
C HIS A 78 -4.69 -3.30 -3.09
N LEU A 79 -3.59 -3.94 -3.52
CA LEU A 79 -2.84 -3.52 -4.71
C LEU A 79 -3.70 -3.60 -5.97
N ASP A 80 -4.46 -4.68 -6.17
CA ASP A 80 -5.33 -4.84 -7.33
C ASP A 80 -6.42 -3.76 -7.38
N ARG A 81 -7.00 -3.38 -6.23
CA ARG A 81 -7.98 -2.28 -6.15
C ARG A 81 -7.32 -0.96 -6.52
N VAL A 82 -6.17 -0.65 -5.90
CA VAL A 82 -5.41 0.57 -6.16
C VAL A 82 -5.07 0.66 -7.65
N THR A 83 -4.55 -0.41 -8.26
CA THR A 83 -4.27 -0.48 -9.71
C THR A 83 -5.52 -0.27 -10.56
N ARG A 84 -6.67 -0.88 -10.22
CA ARG A 84 -7.93 -0.69 -10.95
C ARG A 84 -8.44 0.74 -10.90
N THR A 85 -8.28 1.42 -9.76
CA THR A 85 -8.63 2.84 -9.63
C THR A 85 -7.80 3.67 -10.61
N PHE A 86 -6.52 3.35 -10.78
CA PHE A 86 -5.63 4.07 -11.71
C PHE A 86 -5.81 3.68 -13.17
N SER A 87 -6.23 2.46 -13.48
CA SER A 87 -6.43 2.00 -14.87
C SER A 87 -7.78 2.41 -15.46
N ARG A 88 -8.69 2.97 -14.64
CA ARG A 88 -10.00 3.49 -15.08
C ARG A 88 -9.97 4.99 -15.41
N GLY A 89 -8.77 5.58 -15.48
CA GLY A 89 -8.50 6.96 -15.88
C GLY A 89 -8.11 7.10 -17.32
#